data_AF-A0A350H7Y2-F1
#
_entry.id   AF-A0A350H7Y2-F1
#
_cell.length_a   1.000
_cell.length_b   1.000
_cell.length_c   1.000
_cell.angle_alpha   90.00
_cell.angle_beta   90.00
_cell.angle_gamma   90.00
#
_symmetry.space_group_name_H-M   'P 1'
#
loop_
_entity.id
_entity.type
_entity.pdbx_description
1 polymer ?
#
loop_
_entity_poly.entity_id
_entity_poly.type
_entity_poly.pdbx_seq_one_letter_code
_entity_poly.pdbx_strand_id
1 'polypeptide(L)'
;MTEEKVEYLLVRGYAVAVHGYPRYTGDIDFWVNNTERNADRIIKVLEKFGMSELGATKKDLTKKDSIIQIGVPPNRIDLITSVEALSFEEAYKRREIKQIDKIDTNIITLDDLKNKQKSTWQG
;
A
#
# COMPACT_ATOMS: atom_id res chain seq x y z
N MET A 1 1.25 9.74 -5.71
CA MET A 1 0.22 8.67 -5.78
C MET A 1 -1.10 9.18 -6.36
N THR A 2 -1.75 10.17 -5.73
CA THR A 2 -3.04 10.73 -6.16
C THR A 2 -3.01 11.41 -7.53
N GLU A 3 -2.02 12.28 -7.78
CA GLU A 3 -1.87 13.00 -9.05
C GLU A 3 -1.74 12.08 -10.26
N GLU A 4 -0.94 11.02 -10.13
CA GLU A 4 -0.75 9.99 -11.18
C GLU A 4 -1.91 8.97 -11.24
N LYS A 5 -2.93 9.14 -10.40
CA LYS A 5 -4.09 8.23 -10.30
C LYS A 5 -3.67 6.79 -10.04
N VAL A 6 -2.67 6.60 -9.17
CA VAL A 6 -2.23 5.27 -8.74
C VAL A 6 -3.37 4.62 -7.96
N GLU A 7 -3.66 3.37 -8.29
CA GLU A 7 -4.58 2.51 -7.56
C GLU A 7 -3.81 1.86 -6.41
N TYR A 8 -4.11 2.29 -5.19
CA TYR A 8 -3.47 1.80 -3.98
C TYR A 8 -4.45 1.77 -2.80
N LEU A 9 -4.09 1.00 -1.77
CA LEU A 9 -4.69 1.02 -0.45
C LEU A 9 -3.60 1.17 0.60
N LEU A 10 -3.78 2.08 1.53
CA LEU A 10 -3.02 2.11 2.78
C LEU A 10 -3.44 0.91 3.63
N VAL A 11 -2.49 0.09 4.08
CA VAL A 11 -2.75 -1.18 4.80
C VAL A 11 -1.90 -1.32 6.06
N ARG A 12 -2.05 -2.46 6.76
CA ARG A 12 -1.26 -2.87 7.93
C ARG A 12 -1.24 -1.82 9.06
N GLY A 13 -0.09 -1.58 9.68
CA GLY A 13 0.00 -0.90 10.98
C GLY A 13 -0.51 0.53 10.96
N TYR A 14 -0.16 1.27 9.91
CA TYR A 14 -0.62 2.64 9.76
C TYR A 14 -2.14 2.69 9.53
N ALA A 15 -2.70 1.79 8.71
CA ALA A 15 -4.15 1.73 8.51
C ALA A 15 -4.91 1.43 9.81
N VAL A 16 -4.38 0.56 10.68
CA VAL A 16 -4.94 0.30 12.03
C VAL A 16 -4.95 1.57 12.87
N ALA A 17 -3.87 2.35 12.87
CA ALA A 17 -3.81 3.63 13.58
C ALA A 17 -4.85 4.63 13.07
N VAL A 18 -5.02 4.74 11.74
CA VAL A 18 -6.02 5.63 11.13
C VAL A 18 -7.47 5.20 11.44
N HIS A 19 -7.70 3.92 11.72
CA HIS A 19 -9.00 3.42 12.21
C HIS A 19 -9.24 3.68 13.71
N GLY A 20 -8.37 4.45 14.38
CA GLY A 20 -8.55 4.84 15.78
C GLY A 20 -7.93 3.88 16.79
N TYR A 21 -7.07 2.98 16.35
CA TYR A 21 -6.35 2.04 17.22
C TYR A 21 -4.85 2.39 17.23
N PRO A 22 -4.38 3.21 18.19
CA PRO A 22 -3.00 3.72 18.19
C PRO A 22 -1.98 2.59 18.04
N ARG A 23 -1.15 2.69 17.01
CA ARG A 23 -0.05 1.76 16.76
C ARG A 23 1.15 2.56 16.28
N TYR A 24 2.23 2.50 17.03
CA TYR A 24 3.50 3.04 16.58
C TYR A 24 4.07 2.10 15.50
N THR A 25 4.29 2.64 14.30
CA THR A 25 4.84 1.89 13.15
C THR A 25 5.94 2.75 12.55
N GLY A 26 7.08 2.13 12.24
CA GLY A 26 8.24 2.80 11.63
C GLY A 26 8.19 2.77 10.10
N ASP A 27 7.07 2.34 9.54
CA ASP A 27 6.85 2.07 8.13
C ASP A 27 5.40 2.35 7.72
N ILE A 28 5.22 2.65 6.43
CA ILE A 28 3.92 2.82 5.80
C ILE A 28 3.81 1.82 4.66
N ASP A 29 2.81 0.95 4.71
CA ASP A 29 2.58 -0.05 3.68
C ASP A 29 1.46 0.38 2.74
N PHE A 30 1.78 0.47 1.44
CA PHE A 30 0.80 0.64 0.38
C PHE A 30 0.66 -0.66 -0.40
N TRP A 31 -0.54 -1.24 -0.39
CA TRP A 31 -0.91 -2.28 -1.32
C TRP A 31 -1.27 -1.61 -2.65
N VAL A 32 -0.53 -1.93 -3.71
CA VAL A 32 -0.75 -1.38 -5.06
C VAL A 32 -1.38 -2.42 -5.98
N ASN A 33 -2.25 -1.97 -6.90
CA ASN A 33 -2.78 -2.86 -7.93
C ASN A 33 -1.65 -3.33 -8.84
N ASN A 34 -1.50 -4.64 -9.04
CA ASN A 34 -0.38 -5.22 -9.79
C ASN A 34 -0.63 -5.28 -11.32
N THR A 35 -1.48 -4.39 -11.83
CA THR A 35 -1.72 -4.26 -13.28
C THR A 35 -0.57 -3.50 -13.94
N GLU A 36 -0.29 -3.82 -15.21
CA GLU A 36 0.74 -3.10 -15.97
C GLU A 36 0.50 -1.58 -16.02
N ARG A 37 -0.76 -1.17 -16.18
CA ARG A 37 -1.15 0.24 -16.21
C ARG A 37 -0.83 0.94 -14.90
N ASN A 38 -1.07 0.28 -13.77
CA ASN A 38 -0.80 0.88 -12.47
C ASN A 38 0.70 0.88 -12.15
N ALA A 39 1.44 -0.16 -12.58
CA ALA A 39 2.89 -0.19 -12.50
C ALA A 39 3.53 0.99 -13.25
N ASP A 40 3.06 1.31 -14.45
CA ASP A 40 3.54 2.49 -15.22
C ASP A 40 3.30 3.80 -14.46
N ARG A 41 2.16 3.94 -13.78
CA ARG A 41 1.86 5.12 -12.95
C ARG A 41 2.79 5.22 -11.73
N ILE A 42 3.10 4.09 -11.11
CA ILE A 42 4.01 4.04 -9.95
C ILE A 42 5.42 4.40 -10.37
N ILE A 43 5.92 3.89 -11.50
CA ILE A 43 7.24 4.26 -12.03
C ILE A 43 7.33 5.78 -12.23
N LYS A 44 6.31 6.40 -12.83
CA LYS A 44 6.25 7.87 -12.96
C LYS A 44 6.28 8.60 -11.61
N VAL A 45 5.62 8.06 -10.59
CA VAL A 45 5.71 8.62 -9.22
C VAL A 45 7.15 8.50 -8.71
N LEU A 46 7.79 7.33 -8.82
CA LEU A 46 9.17 7.16 -8.37
C LEU A 46 10.12 8.11 -9.08
N GLU A 47 9.99 8.27 -10.40
CA GLU A 47 10.79 9.21 -11.19
C GLU A 47 10.59 10.67 -10.74
N LYS A 48 9.34 11.12 -10.56
CA LYS A 48 9.02 12.48 -10.13
C LYS A 48 9.59 12.83 -8.76
N PHE A 49 9.75 11.84 -7.89
CA PHE A 49 10.27 12.01 -6.53
C PHE A 49 11.78 11.69 -6.43
N GLY A 50 12.48 11.53 -7.55
CA GLY A 50 13.93 11.31 -7.58
C GLY A 50 14.35 9.92 -7.11
N MET A 51 13.46 8.94 -7.19
CA MET A 51 13.64 7.57 -6.69
C MET A 51 13.92 6.56 -7.80
N SER A 52 14.29 7.00 -9.01
CA SER A 52 14.58 6.12 -10.15
C SER A 52 15.72 5.14 -9.86
N GLU A 53 16.66 5.51 -8.99
CA GLU A 53 17.82 4.68 -8.61
C GLU A 53 17.46 3.49 -7.71
N LEU A 54 16.22 3.43 -7.17
CA LEU A 54 15.74 2.26 -6.43
C LEU A 54 15.70 0.99 -7.28
N GLY A 55 15.76 1.11 -8.61
CA GLY A 55 15.77 -0.03 -9.52
C GLY A 55 14.44 -0.80 -9.56
N ALA A 56 13.37 -0.23 -9.02
CA ALA A 56 12.03 -0.83 -9.08
C ALA A 56 11.60 -0.98 -10.54
N THR A 57 11.40 -2.22 -10.99
CA THR A 57 11.00 -2.49 -12.36
C THR A 57 9.48 -2.68 -12.47
N LYS A 58 8.95 -2.50 -13.68
CA LYS A 58 7.56 -2.85 -13.98
C LYS A 58 7.25 -4.31 -13.61
N LYS A 59 8.22 -5.22 -13.81
CA LYS A 59 8.10 -6.64 -13.46
C LYS A 59 7.94 -6.86 -11.97
N ASP A 60 8.63 -6.08 -11.14
CA ASP A 60 8.50 -6.18 -9.68
C ASP A 60 7.13 -5.72 -9.20
N LEU A 61 6.54 -4.73 -9.88
CA LEU A 61 5.22 -4.18 -9.58
C LEU A 61 4.06 -5.03 -10.11
N THR A 62 4.27 -5.86 -11.13
CA THR A 62 3.24 -6.75 -11.68
C THR A 62 3.31 -8.16 -11.11
N LYS A 63 4.47 -8.56 -10.57
CA LYS A 63 4.64 -9.84 -9.88
C LYS A 63 3.83 -9.87 -8.60
N LYS A 64 3.03 -10.92 -8.41
CA LYS A 64 2.32 -11.21 -7.16
C LYS A 64 3.32 -11.48 -6.01
N ASP A 65 2.96 -11.09 -4.79
CA ASP A 65 3.77 -11.32 -3.58
C ASP A 65 5.15 -10.66 -3.64
N SER A 66 5.20 -9.49 -4.26
CA SER A 66 6.38 -8.64 -4.37
C SER A 66 6.32 -7.48 -3.37
N ILE A 67 7.48 -7.09 -2.86
CA ILE A 67 7.65 -5.97 -1.93
C ILE A 67 8.80 -5.10 -2.47
N ILE A 68 8.52 -3.82 -2.66
CA ILE A 68 9.52 -2.80 -3.00
C ILE A 68 9.63 -1.87 -1.80
N GLN A 69 10.79 -1.87 -1.16
CA GLN A 69 11.06 -1.03 0.00
C GLN A 69 11.71 0.28 -0.43
N ILE A 70 11.26 1.37 0.17
CA ILE A 70 11.79 2.72 -0.02
C ILE A 70 12.21 3.25 1.35
N GLY A 71 13.48 3.66 1.47
CA GLY A 71 14.02 4.20 2.71
C GLY A 71 14.18 3.16 3.83
N VAL A 72 14.27 3.66 5.06
CA VAL A 72 14.48 2.88 6.30
C VAL A 72 13.65 3.49 7.44
N PRO A 73 13.30 2.70 8.49
CA PRO A 73 12.54 3.24 9.62
C PRO A 73 13.23 4.45 10.29
N PRO A 74 12.47 5.43 10.81
CA PRO A 74 11.00 5.49 10.86
C PRO A 74 10.33 5.99 9.56
N ASN A 75 11.11 6.28 8.51
CA ASN A 75 10.64 6.81 7.24
C ASN A 75 10.71 5.74 6.13
N ARG A 76 10.23 4.52 6.44
CA ARG A 76 10.17 3.42 5.45
C ARG A 76 8.80 3.38 4.78
N ILE A 77 8.79 3.14 3.47
CA ILE A 77 7.57 2.87 2.71
C ILE A 77 7.74 1.52 2.02
N ASP A 78 6.75 0.65 2.15
CA ASP A 78 6.67 -0.60 1.41
C ASP A 78 5.56 -0.50 0.36
N LEU A 79 5.90 -0.75 -0.91
CA LEU A 79 4.92 -1.02 -1.95
C LEU A 79 4.77 -2.53 -2.07
N ILE A 80 3.62 -3.06 -1.67
CA ILE A 80 3.32 -4.50 -1.74
C ILE A 80 2.31 -4.75 -2.86
N THR A 81 2.46 -5.86 -3.58
CA THR A 81 1.59 -6.19 -4.73
C THR A 81 0.46 -7.18 -4.38
N SER A 82 0.45 -7.69 -3.14
CA SER A 82 -0.56 -8.61 -2.67
C SER A 82 -0.83 -8.46 -1.17
N VAL A 83 -2.06 -8.83 -0.81
CA VAL A 83 -2.45 -9.10 0.57
C VAL A 83 -3.12 -10.47 0.56
N GLU A 84 -2.64 -11.35 1.43
CA GLU A 84 -3.17 -12.70 1.55
C GLU A 84 -4.69 -12.70 1.79
N ALA A 85 -5.37 -13.66 1.16
CA ALA A 85 -6.81 -13.86 1.24
C ALA A 85 -7.70 -12.69 0.73
N LEU A 86 -7.13 -11.66 0.09
CA LEU A 86 -7.88 -10.53 -0.45
C LEU A 86 -7.57 -10.30 -1.94
N SER A 87 -8.62 -10.00 -2.71
CA SER A 87 -8.51 -9.42 -4.05
C SER A 87 -8.34 -7.92 -3.96
N PHE A 88 -7.39 -7.36 -4.71
CA PHE A 88 -7.19 -5.90 -4.75
C PHE A 88 -8.46 -5.20 -5.22
N GLU A 89 -9.08 -5.68 -6.30
CA GLU A 89 -10.26 -5.03 -6.89
C GLU A 89 -11.44 -4.97 -5.92
N GLU A 90 -11.67 -6.05 -5.17
CA GLU A 90 -12.77 -6.12 -4.20
C GLU A 90 -12.51 -5.23 -2.98
N ALA A 91 -11.31 -5.29 -2.42
CA ALA A 91 -10.91 -4.42 -1.32
C ALA A 91 -10.92 -2.95 -1.74
N TYR A 92 -10.49 -2.64 -2.96
CA TYR A 92 -10.48 -1.29 -3.51
C TYR A 92 -11.89 -0.76 -3.73
N LYS A 93 -12.86 -1.59 -4.14
CA LYS A 93 -14.28 -1.19 -4.22
C LYS A 93 -14.87 -0.82 -2.85
N ARG A 94 -14.45 -1.52 -1.78
CA ARG A 94 -14.93 -1.28 -0.40
C ARG A 94 -14.16 -0.22 0.37
N ARG A 95 -13.05 0.26 -0.16
CA ARG A 95 -12.11 1.16 0.54
C ARG A 95 -12.80 2.35 1.19
N GLU A 96 -12.24 2.79 2.31
CA GLU A 96 -12.60 4.05 2.94
C GLU A 96 -11.69 5.15 2.43
N ILE A 97 -12.25 6.32 2.14
CA ILE A 97 -11.46 7.52 1.83
C ILE A 97 -11.41 8.35 3.11
N LYS A 98 -10.20 8.59 3.64
CA LYS A 98 -9.99 9.42 4.84
C LYS A 98 -8.96 10.50 4.55
N GLN A 99 -9.14 11.65 5.19
CA GLN A 99 -8.21 12.76 5.06
C GLN A 99 -7.05 12.60 6.06
N ILE A 100 -5.84 12.40 5.54
CA ILE A 100 -4.59 12.37 6.32
C ILE A 100 -3.75 13.55 5.86
N ASP A 101 -3.37 14.44 6.78
CA ASP A 101 -2.63 15.68 6.45
C ASP A 101 -3.22 16.46 5.27
N LYS A 102 -4.56 16.56 5.24
CA LYS A 102 -5.35 17.21 4.16
C LYS A 102 -5.35 16.51 2.81
N ILE A 103 -4.82 15.28 2.73
CA ILE A 103 -4.83 14.45 1.52
C ILE A 103 -5.86 13.33 1.67
N ASP A 104 -6.79 13.27 0.72
CA ASP A 104 -7.72 12.14 0.60
C ASP A 104 -6.95 10.87 0.27
N THR A 105 -6.97 9.92 1.19
CA THR A 105 -6.20 8.69 1.12
C THR A 105 -7.14 7.49 1.08
N ASN A 106 -6.87 6.58 0.15
CA ASN A 106 -7.56 5.30 0.02
C ASN A 106 -7.04 4.32 1.08
N ILE A 107 -7.90 3.87 1.98
CA ILE A 107 -7.54 3.01 3.12
C ILE A 107 -8.36 1.73 3.07
N ILE A 108 -7.71 0.60 3.34
CA ILE A 108 -8.40 -0.67 3.52
C ILE A 108 -9.40 -0.59 4.67
N THR A 109 -10.53 -1.28 4.56
CA THR A 109 -11.54 -1.30 5.63
C THR A 109 -11.02 -2.00 6.88
N LEU A 110 -11.58 -1.66 8.04
CA LEU A 110 -11.24 -2.34 9.29
C LEU A 110 -11.60 -3.84 9.25
N ASP A 111 -12.67 -4.21 8.55
CA ASP A 111 -13.09 -5.61 8.41
C ASP A 111 -12.11 -6.42 7.56
N ASP A 112 -11.63 -5.86 6.46
CA ASP A 112 -10.60 -6.49 5.63
C ASP A 112 -9.26 -6.65 6.37
N LEU A 113 -8.90 -5.70 7.25
CA LEU A 113 -7.74 -5.84 8.14
C LEU A 113 -7.88 -6.99 9.13
N LYS A 114 -9.07 -7.16 9.75
CA LYS A 114 -9.35 -8.24 10.69
C LYS A 114 -9.33 -9.61 10.02
N ASN A 115 -9.86 -9.70 8.80
CA ASN A 115 -9.88 -10.93 8.02
C ASN A 115 -8.47 -11.43 7.69
N LYS A 116 -7.49 -10.53 7.57
CA LYS A 116 -6.07 -10.89 7.43
C LYS A 116 -5.44 -11.40 8.73
N GLN A 117 -5.76 -10.77 9.88
CA GLN A 117 -5.15 -11.14 11.16
C GLN A 117 -5.44 -12.59 11.58
N LYS A 118 -6.56 -13.17 11.15
CA LYS A 118 -6.87 -14.59 11.41
C LYS A 118 -5.87 -15.57 10.79
N SER A 119 -5.15 -15.18 9.74
CA SER A 119 -4.09 -16.01 9.14
C SER A 119 -2.70 -15.80 9.75
N THR A 120 -2.51 -14.79 10.61
CA THR A 120 -1.21 -14.42 11.17
C THR A 120 -1.11 -14.53 12.70
N TRP A 121 -2.14 -15.05 13.37
CA TRP A 121 -2.14 -15.39 14.79
C TRP A 121 -2.27 -16.91 15.00
N GLN A 122 -1.28 -17.66 14.51
CA GLN A 122 -0.84 -18.91 15.13
C GLN A 122 0.66 -18.78 15.39
N GLY A 123 1.00 -18.57 16.65
CA GLY A 123 2.34 -18.38 17.19
C GLY A 123 2.24 -18.04 18.66
#